data_AF-A0A7C0YNU7-F1
#
_entry.id   AF-A0A7C0YNU7-F1
#
_cell.length_a   1.000
_cell.length_b   1.000
_cell.length_c   1.000
_cell.angle_alpha   90.00
_cell.angle_beta   90.00
_cell.angle_gamma   90.00
#
_symmetry.space_group_name_H-M   'P 1'
#
loop_
_entity.id
_entity.type
_entity.pdbx_description
1 polymer ?
#
loop_
_entity_poly.entity_id
_entity_poly.type
_entity_poly.pdbx_seq_one_letter_code
_entity_poly.pdbx_strand_id
1 'polypeptide(L)'
;MSKNAETAENIRTIVKAHHQWMDECLPLIASENVTSHAVREMMATDLSHRYAEGQPGERYYQGCTYIDEIEKLTKKLGRQLFNAKHVNVQATSGVVANLAAYTALGRSGDTMMSLHVPDGGHISHSRISAAGVMDLKVKNFIFDPREMNIDVDATQKAILVEKPKFLY
;
A
#
# COMPACT_ATOMS: atom_id res chain seq x y z
N MET A 1 -32.73 17.68 15.71
CA MET A 1 -31.65 17.11 14.86
C MET A 1 -32.18 15.87 14.15
N SER A 2 -31.74 15.60 12.92
CA SER A 2 -32.12 14.33 12.27
C SER A 2 -31.44 13.15 12.99
N LYS A 3 -32.00 11.94 12.86
CA LYS A 3 -31.37 10.71 13.38
C LYS A 3 -29.93 10.53 12.88
N ASN A 4 -29.66 10.97 11.64
CA ASN A 4 -28.31 10.94 11.06
C ASN A 4 -27.38 11.95 11.73
N ALA A 5 -27.86 13.15 12.06
CA ALA A 5 -27.08 14.17 12.76
C ALA A 5 -26.71 13.71 14.18
N GLU A 6 -27.65 13.07 14.89
CA GLU A 6 -27.39 12.48 16.20
C GLU A 6 -26.35 11.35 16.11
N THR A 7 -26.48 10.46 15.12
CA THR A 7 -25.52 9.37 14.89
C THR A 7 -24.12 9.90 14.58
N ALA A 8 -24.00 10.95 13.75
CA ALA A 8 -22.72 11.57 13.43
C ALA A 8 -22.04 12.17 14.68
N GLU A 9 -22.81 12.74 15.61
CA GLU A 9 -22.27 13.27 16.85
C GLU A 9 -21.83 12.17 17.83
N ASN A 10 -22.56 11.06 17.86
CA ASN A 10 -22.14 9.88 18.62
C ASN A 10 -20.81 9.32 18.09
N ILE A 11 -20.64 9.23 16.76
CA ILE A 11 -19.37 8.83 16.15
C ILE A 11 -18.25 9.80 16.53
N ARG A 12 -18.50 11.12 16.48
CA ARG A 12 -17.52 12.12 16.92
C ARG A 12 -17.08 11.92 18.37
N THR A 13 -18.03 11.63 19.26
CA THR A 13 -17.74 11.38 20.67
C THR A 13 -16.85 10.16 20.84
N ILE A 14 -17.14 9.06 20.14
CA ILE A 14 -16.32 7.84 20.17
C ILE A 14 -14.91 8.10 19.62
N VAL A 15 -14.79 8.82 18.51
CA VAL A 15 -13.47 9.15 17.91
C VAL A 15 -12.62 9.98 18.87
N LYS A 16 -13.21 10.95 19.57
CA LYS A 16 -12.51 11.74 20.60
C LYS A 16 -12.02 10.86 21.76
N ALA A 17 -12.88 9.98 22.26
CA ALA A 17 -12.54 9.05 23.33
C ALA A 17 -11.41 8.08 22.90
N HIS A 18 -11.48 7.54 21.68
CA HIS A 18 -10.41 6.72 21.11
C HIS A 18 -9.09 7.49 20.99
N HIS A 19 -9.13 8.75 20.54
CA HIS A 19 -7.92 9.56 20.41
C HIS A 19 -7.24 9.78 21.77
N GLN A 20 -8.01 10.12 22.81
CA GLN A 20 -7.48 10.25 24.16
C GLN A 20 -6.92 8.92 24.67
N TRP A 21 -7.65 7.82 24.48
CA TRP A 21 -7.20 6.50 24.91
C TRP A 21 -5.87 6.09 24.27
N MET A 22 -5.69 6.33 22.96
CA MET A 22 -4.43 6.05 22.28
C MET A 22 -3.27 6.94 22.76
N ASP A 23 -3.53 8.18 23.16
CA ASP A 23 -2.52 9.09 23.73
C ASP A 23 -2.03 8.61 25.11
N GLU A 24 -2.88 7.91 25.85
CA GLU A 24 -2.56 7.28 27.14
C GLU A 24 -1.95 5.87 27.00
N CYS A 25 -1.89 5.32 25.78
CA CYS A 25 -1.33 3.99 25.51
C CYS A 25 0.13 4.05 25.07
N LEU A 26 0.82 2.91 25.21
CA LEU A 26 2.08 2.66 24.53
C LEU A 26 1.84 1.75 23.31
N PRO A 27 1.74 2.30 22.08
CA PRO A 27 1.52 1.49 20.88
C PRO A 27 2.79 0.67 20.55
N LEU A 28 2.65 -0.65 20.48
CA LEU A 28 3.75 -1.59 20.18
C LEU A 28 3.56 -2.34 18.85
N ILE A 29 2.56 -1.96 18.05
CA ILE A 29 2.34 -2.53 16.73
C ILE A 29 3.36 -1.94 15.77
N ALA A 30 4.27 -2.77 15.24
CA ALA A 30 5.43 -2.32 14.46
C ALA A 30 5.08 -1.54 13.17
N SER A 31 3.88 -1.75 12.61
CA SER A 31 3.41 -1.06 11.41
C SER A 31 2.63 0.24 11.68
N GLU A 32 2.33 0.55 12.93
CA GLU A 32 1.61 1.77 13.29
C GLU A 32 2.58 2.94 13.50
N ASN A 33 2.09 4.15 13.20
CA ASN A 33 2.83 5.37 13.45
C ASN A 33 1.88 6.57 13.56
N VAL A 34 2.37 7.65 14.17
CA VAL A 34 1.63 8.90 14.35
C VAL A 34 2.10 9.93 13.33
N THR A 35 1.21 10.33 12.41
CA THR A 35 1.53 11.35 11.41
C THR A 35 1.68 12.73 12.03
N SER A 36 2.53 13.57 11.43
CA SER A 36 2.74 14.96 11.86
C SER A 36 1.52 15.84 11.59
N HIS A 37 1.43 16.98 12.29
CA HIS A 37 0.35 17.95 12.09
C HIS A 37 0.26 18.45 10.63
N ALA A 38 1.39 18.68 9.97
CA ALA A 38 1.43 19.10 8.57
C ALA A 38 0.78 18.08 7.63
N VAL A 39 0.98 16.77 7.88
CA VAL A 39 0.31 15.72 7.09
C VAL A 39 -1.20 15.75 7.34
N ARG A 40 -1.64 15.86 8.60
CA ARG A 40 -3.07 15.88 8.96
C ARG A 40 -3.80 17.10 8.38
N GLU A 41 -3.13 18.25 8.36
CA GLU A 41 -3.66 19.47 7.73
C GLU A 41 -4.00 19.23 6.26
N MET A 42 -3.08 18.63 5.50
CA MET A 42 -3.29 18.33 4.08
C MET A 42 -4.43 17.34 3.85
N MET A 43 -4.57 16.34 4.72
CA MET A 43 -5.66 15.34 4.64
C MET A 43 -7.05 15.94 4.87
N ALA A 44 -7.15 17.07 5.60
CA ALA A 44 -8.41 17.75 5.88
C ALA A 44 -8.80 18.78 4.81
N THR A 45 -8.01 18.92 3.75
CA THR A 45 -8.29 19.87 2.67
C THR A 45 -9.37 19.39 1.70
N ASP A 46 -9.81 20.30 0.85
CA ASP A 46 -10.77 20.07 -0.22
C ASP A 46 -10.29 19.11 -1.32
N LEU A 47 -9.00 18.70 -1.32
CA LEU A 47 -8.43 17.80 -2.34
C LEU A 47 -9.18 16.46 -2.44
N SER A 48 -9.71 15.96 -1.32
CA SER A 48 -10.48 14.70 -1.29
C SER A 48 -11.80 14.75 -2.07
N HIS A 49 -12.27 15.94 -2.44
CA HIS A 49 -13.53 16.15 -3.17
C HIS A 49 -13.31 16.35 -4.68
N ARG A 50 -12.06 16.26 -5.17
CA ARG A 50 -11.70 16.61 -6.56
C ARG A 50 -11.32 15.39 -7.37
N TYR A 51 -11.85 15.31 -8.58
CA TYR A 51 -11.47 14.32 -9.58
C TYR A 51 -10.30 14.84 -10.42
N ALA A 52 -9.25 14.02 -10.53
CA ALA A 52 -8.04 14.35 -11.30
C ALA A 52 -7.51 13.12 -12.05
N GLU A 53 -8.39 12.43 -12.79
CA GLU A 53 -8.01 11.27 -13.59
C GLU A 53 -6.99 11.62 -14.67
N GLY A 54 -5.98 10.76 -14.85
CA GLY A 54 -4.90 10.93 -15.81
C GLY A 54 -3.56 11.28 -15.17
N GLN A 55 -2.68 11.89 -15.96
CA GLN A 55 -1.36 12.36 -15.52
C GLN A 55 -1.30 13.89 -15.52
N PRO A 56 -0.36 14.51 -14.79
CA PRO A 56 -0.19 15.96 -14.84
C PRO A 56 0.03 16.46 -16.28
N GLY A 57 -0.78 17.40 -16.75
CA GLY A 57 -0.81 17.90 -18.13
C GLY A 57 -1.67 17.09 -19.11
N GLU A 58 -2.15 15.90 -18.71
CA GLU A 58 -2.93 14.97 -19.53
C GLU A 58 -4.15 14.47 -18.73
N ARG A 59 -4.91 15.40 -18.18
CA ARG A 59 -6.09 15.11 -17.35
C ARG A 59 -7.35 14.94 -18.20
N TYR A 60 -8.22 14.03 -17.78
CA TYR A 60 -9.55 13.87 -18.37
C TYR A 60 -10.53 14.95 -17.91
N TYR A 61 -10.33 15.51 -16.71
CA TYR A 61 -11.15 16.58 -16.14
C TYR A 61 -10.44 17.93 -16.14
N GLN A 62 -11.25 19.00 -16.25
CA GLN A 62 -10.79 20.38 -16.13
C GLN A 62 -10.57 20.79 -14.65
N GLY A 63 -9.85 21.88 -14.42
CA GLY A 63 -9.65 22.45 -13.07
C GLY A 63 -8.56 21.79 -12.24
N CYS A 64 -7.66 21.02 -12.86
CA CYS A 64 -6.58 20.30 -12.17
C CYS A 64 -5.28 21.11 -11.99
N THR A 65 -5.27 22.41 -12.26
CA THR A 65 -4.05 23.26 -12.30
C THR A 65 -3.15 23.06 -11.08
N TYR A 66 -3.70 23.20 -9.87
CA TYR A 66 -2.93 23.05 -8.64
C TYR A 66 -2.68 21.59 -8.25
N ILE A 67 -3.58 20.66 -8.63
CA ILE A 67 -3.39 19.22 -8.39
C ILE A 67 -2.17 18.71 -9.18
N ASP A 68 -1.98 19.21 -10.40
CA ASP A 68 -0.82 18.90 -11.23
C ASP A 68 0.48 19.39 -10.61
N GLU A 69 0.49 20.60 -10.04
CA GLU A 69 1.66 21.13 -9.34
C GLU A 69 2.01 20.28 -8.12
N ILE A 70 1.00 19.94 -7.30
CA ILE A 70 1.15 19.06 -6.13
C ILE A 70 1.72 17.72 -6.57
N GLU A 71 1.14 17.05 -7.55
CA GLU A 71 1.58 15.73 -7.99
C GLU A 71 3.00 15.76 -8.58
N LYS A 72 3.36 16.80 -9.34
CA LYS A 72 4.72 17.00 -9.87
C LYS A 72 5.74 17.17 -8.74
N LEU A 73 5.42 17.96 -7.72
CA LEU A 73 6.28 18.16 -6.55
C LEU A 73 6.44 16.86 -5.76
N THR A 74 5.35 16.14 -5.49
CA THR A 74 5.39 14.85 -4.79
C THR A 74 6.22 13.82 -5.56
N LYS A 75 6.07 13.72 -6.89
CA LYS A 75 6.90 12.87 -7.74
C LYS A 75 8.37 13.27 -7.72
N LYS A 76 8.69 14.57 -7.68
CA LYS A 76 10.07 15.06 -7.55
C LYS A 76 10.67 14.64 -6.20
N LEU A 77 9.95 14.86 -5.11
CA LEU A 77 10.38 14.49 -3.76
C LEU A 77 10.58 12.97 -3.64
N GLY A 78 9.65 12.16 -4.13
CA GLY A 78 9.79 10.70 -4.10
C GLY A 78 11.02 10.19 -4.86
N ARG A 79 11.28 10.75 -6.04
CA ARG A 79 12.50 10.43 -6.81
C ARG A 79 13.78 10.82 -6.05
N GLN A 80 13.79 11.99 -5.41
CA GLN A 80 14.94 12.44 -4.62
C GLN A 80 15.16 11.57 -3.37
N LEU A 81 14.08 11.29 -2.62
CA LEU A 81 14.13 10.53 -1.37
C LEU A 81 14.65 9.11 -1.58
N PHE A 82 14.17 8.43 -2.63
CA PHE A 82 14.54 7.03 -2.91
C PHE A 82 15.62 6.88 -3.98
N ASN A 83 16.23 7.99 -4.44
CA ASN A 83 17.19 8.00 -5.55
C ASN A 83 16.68 7.23 -6.79
N ALA A 84 15.40 7.44 -7.14
CA ALA A 84 14.70 6.69 -8.18
C ALA A 84 14.61 7.49 -9.49
N LYS A 85 14.70 6.81 -10.62
CA LYS A 85 14.49 7.42 -11.96
C LYS A 85 13.02 7.83 -12.18
N HIS A 86 12.10 7.05 -11.65
CA HIS A 86 10.66 7.24 -11.81
C HIS A 86 9.93 6.89 -10.50
N VAL A 87 8.80 7.54 -10.25
CA VAL A 87 7.89 7.20 -9.14
C VAL A 87 6.45 7.45 -9.56
N ASN A 88 5.56 6.56 -9.15
CA ASN A 88 4.12 6.76 -9.21
C ASN A 88 3.60 6.99 -7.77
N VAL A 89 2.78 8.01 -7.58
CA VAL A 89 2.28 8.46 -6.27
C VAL A 89 0.75 8.36 -6.16
N GLN A 90 0.12 7.65 -7.09
CA GLN A 90 -1.34 7.58 -7.22
C GLN A 90 -1.95 6.34 -6.55
N ALA A 91 -1.13 5.33 -6.22
CA ALA A 91 -1.62 4.15 -5.51
C ALA A 91 -2.12 4.54 -4.11
N THR A 92 -3.37 4.21 -3.81
CA THR A 92 -4.06 4.63 -2.56
C THR A 92 -3.63 3.83 -1.33
N SER A 93 -2.99 2.68 -1.51
CA SER A 93 -2.45 1.85 -0.43
C SER A 93 -1.37 0.89 -0.97
N GLY A 94 -0.64 0.22 -0.06
CA GLY A 94 0.39 -0.75 -0.43
C GLY A 94 -0.15 -1.95 -1.21
N VAL A 95 -1.34 -2.47 -0.87
CA VAL A 95 -1.97 -3.58 -1.59
C VAL A 95 -2.32 -3.18 -3.03
N VAL A 96 -2.81 -1.96 -3.23
CA VAL A 96 -3.14 -1.41 -4.56
C VAL A 96 -1.87 -1.17 -5.38
N ALA A 97 -0.78 -0.72 -4.75
CA ALA A 97 0.51 -0.59 -5.42
C ALA A 97 1.03 -1.95 -5.93
N ASN A 98 0.95 -2.99 -5.09
CA ASN A 98 1.33 -4.35 -5.50
C ASN A 98 0.43 -4.87 -6.64
N LEU A 99 -0.88 -4.66 -6.54
CA LEU A 99 -1.81 -5.02 -7.61
C LEU A 99 -1.44 -4.33 -8.94
N ALA A 100 -1.18 -3.03 -8.92
CA ALA A 100 -0.77 -2.28 -10.11
C ALA A 100 0.54 -2.83 -10.72
N ALA A 101 1.52 -3.20 -9.89
CA ALA A 101 2.77 -3.81 -10.36
C ALA A 101 2.53 -5.17 -11.03
N TYR A 102 1.71 -6.03 -10.43
CA TYR A 102 1.35 -7.32 -11.03
C TYR A 102 0.61 -7.17 -12.35
N THR A 103 -0.39 -6.27 -12.39
CA THR A 103 -1.15 -6.01 -13.62
C THR A 103 -0.28 -5.45 -14.73
N ALA A 104 0.69 -4.60 -14.40
CA ALA A 104 1.59 -4.00 -15.40
C ALA A 104 2.59 -5.00 -15.99
N LEU A 105 3.03 -6.00 -15.22
CA LEU A 105 4.19 -6.84 -15.56
C LEU A 105 3.86 -8.32 -15.82
N GLY A 106 2.72 -8.79 -15.33
CA GLY A 106 2.33 -10.21 -15.32
C GLY A 106 1.00 -10.48 -16.01
N ARG A 107 0.59 -11.75 -15.99
CA ARG A 107 -0.66 -12.27 -16.54
C ARG A 107 -1.26 -13.30 -15.59
N SER A 108 -2.57 -13.55 -15.70
CA SER A 108 -3.22 -14.65 -14.98
C SER A 108 -2.52 -15.97 -15.29
N GLY A 109 -2.34 -16.79 -14.25
CA GLY A 109 -1.65 -18.06 -14.31
C GLY A 109 -0.12 -18.00 -14.22
N ASP A 110 0.49 -16.81 -14.22
CA ASP A 110 1.93 -16.64 -13.96
C ASP A 110 2.27 -17.10 -12.54
N THR A 111 3.45 -17.68 -12.38
CA THR A 111 3.96 -18.10 -11.07
C THR A 111 4.62 -16.93 -10.35
N MET A 112 4.36 -16.80 -9.05
CA MET A 112 5.12 -15.92 -8.17
C MET A 112 5.66 -16.71 -6.98
N MET A 113 6.80 -16.29 -6.45
CA MET A 113 7.31 -16.78 -5.17
C MET A 113 7.36 -15.64 -4.17
N SER A 114 6.88 -15.87 -2.95
CA SER A 114 7.01 -14.92 -1.85
C SER A 114 7.19 -15.59 -0.49
N LEU A 115 7.53 -14.82 0.54
CA LEU A 115 7.46 -15.35 1.91
C LEU A 115 6.01 -15.69 2.30
N HIS A 116 5.81 -16.81 2.99
CA HIS A 116 4.50 -17.24 3.45
C HIS A 116 4.04 -16.40 4.66
N VAL A 117 2.74 -16.14 4.81
CA VAL A 117 2.23 -15.18 5.81
C VAL A 117 2.58 -15.57 7.26
N PRO A 118 2.35 -16.82 7.71
CA PRO A 118 2.83 -17.31 9.02
C PRO A 118 4.33 -17.16 9.26
N ASP A 119 5.13 -17.14 8.20
CA ASP A 119 6.59 -17.05 8.27
C ASP A 119 7.09 -15.59 8.15
N GLY A 120 6.18 -14.60 8.19
CA GLY A 120 6.50 -13.17 8.12
C GLY A 120 6.16 -12.49 6.78
N GLY A 121 5.55 -13.22 5.85
CA GLY A 121 5.09 -12.66 4.57
C GLY A 121 3.88 -11.74 4.70
N HIS A 122 3.68 -10.87 3.70
CA HIS A 122 2.54 -9.96 3.67
C HIS A 122 1.38 -10.51 2.83
N ILE A 123 0.14 -10.33 3.30
CA ILE A 123 -1.07 -10.90 2.69
C ILE A 123 -1.27 -10.53 1.23
N SER A 124 -0.77 -9.36 0.77
CA SER A 124 -0.87 -8.94 -0.64
C SER A 124 -0.17 -9.87 -1.62
N HIS A 125 0.78 -10.68 -1.15
CA HIS A 125 1.50 -11.67 -1.96
C HIS A 125 0.83 -13.05 -1.90
N SER A 126 -0.23 -13.21 -1.10
CA SER A 126 -0.99 -14.46 -0.98
C SER A 126 -2.23 -14.49 -1.90
N ARG A 127 -2.77 -15.70 -2.11
CA ARG A 127 -3.96 -15.94 -2.94
C ARG A 127 -5.26 -15.29 -2.43
N ILE A 128 -5.29 -14.77 -1.21
CA ILE A 128 -6.49 -14.13 -0.65
C ILE A 128 -6.52 -12.61 -0.86
N SER A 129 -5.52 -12.05 -1.54
CA SER A 129 -5.39 -10.61 -1.79
C SER A 129 -4.91 -10.31 -3.23
N ALA A 130 -4.13 -9.24 -3.44
CA ALA A 130 -3.71 -8.74 -4.76
C ALA A 130 -3.17 -9.83 -5.71
N ALA A 131 -2.33 -10.75 -5.22
CA ALA A 131 -1.85 -11.86 -6.02
C ALA A 131 -2.97 -12.82 -6.47
N GLY A 132 -3.95 -13.09 -5.60
CA GLY A 132 -5.14 -13.88 -5.93
C GLY A 132 -6.08 -13.19 -6.91
N VAL A 133 -6.27 -11.87 -6.77
CA VAL A 133 -7.04 -11.05 -7.71
C VAL A 133 -6.46 -11.13 -9.12
N MET A 134 -5.12 -11.16 -9.23
CA MET A 134 -4.41 -11.36 -10.49
C MET A 134 -4.30 -12.82 -10.94
N ASP A 135 -4.90 -13.75 -10.21
CA ASP A 135 -4.84 -15.20 -10.44
C ASP A 135 -3.40 -15.71 -10.62
N LEU A 136 -2.50 -15.24 -9.75
CA LEU A 136 -1.11 -15.71 -9.74
C LEU A 136 -1.01 -17.06 -9.01
N LYS A 137 -0.15 -17.94 -9.51
CA LYS A 137 0.22 -19.19 -8.83
C LYS A 137 1.27 -18.87 -7.77
N VAL A 138 0.79 -18.60 -6.56
CA VAL A 138 1.66 -18.29 -5.41
C VAL A 138 2.36 -19.57 -4.91
N LYS A 139 3.69 -19.52 -4.92
CA LYS A 139 4.61 -20.46 -4.28
C LYS A 139 5.33 -19.71 -3.16
N ASN A 140 5.93 -20.44 -2.22
CA ASN A 140 6.60 -19.81 -1.09
C ASN A 140 8.12 -19.95 -1.16
N PHE A 141 8.84 -18.97 -0.62
CA PHE A 141 10.23 -19.17 -0.23
C PHE A 141 10.32 -20.27 0.83
N ILE A 142 11.44 -20.98 0.84
CA ILE A 142 11.68 -22.03 1.83
C ILE A 142 12.17 -21.35 3.10
N PHE A 143 11.48 -21.57 4.21
CA PHE A 143 11.81 -20.98 5.51
C PHE A 143 12.51 -22.01 6.40
N ASP A 144 13.60 -21.61 7.04
CA ASP A 144 14.28 -22.39 8.07
C ASP A 144 13.76 -21.96 9.46
N PRO A 145 12.98 -22.81 10.15
CA PRO A 145 12.43 -22.49 11.47
C PRO A 145 13.47 -22.53 12.59
N ARG A 146 14.68 -23.03 12.34
CA ARG A 146 15.77 -23.02 13.33
C ARG A 146 16.52 -21.70 13.28
N GLU A 147 16.89 -21.26 12.07
CA GLU A 147 17.56 -19.98 11.85
C GLU A 147 16.59 -18.79 11.86
N MET A 148 15.28 -19.07 11.83
CA MET A 148 14.20 -18.07 11.74
C MET A 148 14.37 -17.13 10.54
N ASN A 149 14.79 -17.69 9.40
CA ASN A 149 15.08 -16.94 8.19
C ASN A 149 14.80 -17.77 6.93
N ILE A 150 14.82 -17.13 5.77
CA ILE A 150 14.71 -17.81 4.47
C ILE A 150 15.95 -18.70 4.28
N ASP A 151 15.72 -19.98 3.97
CA ASP A 151 16.75 -20.87 3.44
C ASP A 151 17.07 -20.44 2.01
N VAL A 152 18.16 -19.69 1.86
CA VAL A 152 18.58 -19.10 0.59
C VAL A 152 18.91 -20.18 -0.44
N ASP A 153 19.60 -21.25 -0.05
CA ASP A 153 20.05 -22.30 -0.96
C ASP A 153 18.88 -23.15 -1.46
N ALA A 154 17.97 -23.54 -0.58
CA ALA A 154 16.77 -24.27 -0.96
C ALA A 154 15.83 -23.39 -1.79
N THR A 155 15.67 -22.12 -1.43
CA THR A 155 14.87 -21.16 -2.19
C THR A 155 15.44 -20.93 -3.59
N GLN A 156 16.76 -20.79 -3.73
CA GLN A 156 17.40 -20.64 -5.04
C GLN A 156 17.12 -21.85 -5.95
N LYS A 157 17.23 -23.07 -5.41
CA LYS A 157 16.91 -24.31 -6.16
C LYS A 157 15.44 -24.32 -6.60
N ALA A 158 14.52 -23.94 -5.71
CA ALA A 158 13.10 -23.85 -6.03
C ALA A 158 12.82 -22.80 -7.14
N ILE A 159 13.46 -21.63 -7.09
CA ILE A 159 13.34 -20.58 -8.11
C ILE A 159 13.76 -21.10 -9.50
N LEU A 160 14.86 -21.86 -9.59
CA LEU A 160 15.34 -22.41 -10.86
C LEU A 160 14.38 -23.45 -11.47
N VAL A 161 13.60 -24.15 -10.63
CA VAL A 161 12.59 -25.13 -11.04
C VAL A 161 11.28 -24.44 -11.41
N GLU A 162 10.74 -23.61 -10.52
CA GLU A 162 9.43 -22.98 -10.64
C GLU A 162 9.43 -21.80 -11.64
N LYS A 163 10.60 -21.19 -11.89
CA LYS A 163 10.83 -20.07 -12.82
C LYS A 163 9.78 -18.95 -12.65
N PRO A 164 9.61 -18.41 -11.44
CA PRO A 164 8.56 -17.43 -11.17
C PRO A 164 8.77 -16.13 -11.95
N LYS A 165 7.66 -15.50 -12.32
CA LYS A 165 7.61 -14.16 -12.92
C LYS A 165 7.94 -13.08 -11.89
N PHE A 166 7.57 -13.31 -10.63
CA PHE A 166 7.76 -12.38 -9.52
C PHE A 166 8.43 -13.05 -8.33
N LEU A 167 9.35 -12.33 -7.67
CA LEU A 167 9.96 -12.69 -6.39
C LEU A 167 9.65 -11.55 -5.41
N TYR A 168 9.03 -11.85 -4.26
CA TYR A 168 8.61 -10.87 -3.26
C TYR A 168 8.97 -11.25 -1.82
#